data_AF-A0A401UEW5-F1
#
_entry.id   AF-A0A401UEW5-F1
#
_cell.length_a   1.000
_cell.length_b   1.000
_cell.length_c   1.000
_cell.angle_alpha   90.00
_cell.angle_beta   90.00
_cell.angle_gamma   90.00
#
_symmetry.space_group_name_H-M   'P 1'
#
loop_
_entity.id
_entity.type
_entity.pdbx_description
1 polymer ?
#
loop_
_entity_poly.entity_id
_entity_poly.type
_entity_poly.pdbx_seq_one_letter_code
_entity_poly.pdbx_strand_id
1 'polypeptide(L)'
;MHILFINPATKFWGTMVILVIITLGYFANKLTRGNTIDYINYEMGSKLKNTLINIHGLGSLIIALILPNNFVNEIDFFKQLYDENELWIAGTMLTLLFIMLVMIGTTFTFFVRRSGLKRLDD
;
A
#
# COMPACT_ATOMS: atom_id res chain seq x y z
N MET A 1 -14.51 -33.02 10.85
CA MET A 1 -14.29 -31.83 9.99
C MET A 1 -14.76 -30.62 10.78
N HIS A 2 -13.86 -29.94 11.50
CA HIS A 2 -14.22 -28.72 12.22
C HIS A 2 -14.48 -27.61 11.19
N ILE A 3 -15.75 -27.29 10.95
CA ILE A 3 -16.11 -26.01 10.34
C ILE A 3 -15.67 -24.97 11.38
N LEU A 4 -14.54 -24.31 11.13
CA LEU A 4 -14.10 -23.15 11.89
C LEU A 4 -15.24 -22.12 11.85
N PHE A 5 -16.04 -22.08 12.91
CA PHE A 5 -17.02 -21.03 13.12
C PHE A 5 -16.27 -19.72 13.32
N ILE A 6 -15.99 -19.02 12.23
CA ILE A 6 -15.42 -17.68 12.27
C ILE A 6 -16.45 -16.78 12.94
N ASN A 7 -16.06 -16.16 14.05
CA ASN A 7 -16.89 -15.24 14.82
C ASN A 7 -17.49 -14.16 13.89
N PRO A 8 -18.82 -13.89 13.97
CA PRO A 8 -19.47 -12.85 13.17
C PRO A 8 -18.76 -11.49 13.21
N ALA A 9 -18.20 -11.10 14.36
CA ALA A 9 -17.42 -9.88 14.49
C ALA A 9 -16.18 -9.89 13.60
N THR A 10 -15.43 -11.01 13.56
CA THR A 10 -14.25 -11.17 12.69
C THR A 10 -14.63 -11.08 11.22
N LYS A 11 -15.78 -11.64 10.81
CA LYS A 11 -16.28 -11.52 9.43
C LYS A 11 -16.58 -10.07 9.07
N PHE A 12 -17.31 -9.35 9.94
CA PHE A 12 -17.64 -7.94 9.76
C PHE A 12 -16.37 -7.09 9.61
N TRP A 13 -15.38 -7.28 10.49
CA TRP A 13 -14.11 -6.57 10.41
C TRP A 13 -13.32 -6.89 9.14
N GLY A 14 -13.25 -8.17 8.75
CA GLY A 14 -12.62 -8.57 7.50
C GLY A 14 -13.27 -7.91 6.28
N THR A 15 -14.61 -7.85 6.25
CA THR A 15 -15.34 -7.13 5.20
C THR A 15 -15.03 -5.65 5.20
N MET A 16 -15.00 -4.98 6.36
CA MET A 16 -14.66 -3.56 6.45
C MET A 16 -13.25 -3.26 5.93
N VAL A 17 -12.26 -4.08 6.30
CA VAL A 17 -10.89 -3.93 5.79
C VAL A 17 -10.84 -4.08 4.26
N ILE A 18 -11.54 -5.07 3.70
CA ILE A 18 -11.62 -5.27 2.24
C ILE A 18 -12.25 -4.05 1.56
N LEU A 19 -13.35 -3.52 2.09
CA LEU A 19 -14.01 -2.33 1.55
C LEU A 19 -13.10 -1.09 1.60
N VAL A 20 -12.33 -0.93 2.68
CA VAL A 20 -11.32 0.12 2.79
C VAL A 20 -10.24 -0.05 1.73
N ILE A 21 -9.69 -1.26 1.55
CA ILE A 21 -8.68 -1.53 0.52
C ILE A 21 -9.20 -1.21 -0.88
N ILE A 22 -10.43 -1.62 -1.22
CA ILE A 22 -11.06 -1.32 -2.51
C ILE A 22 -11.23 0.19 -2.69
N THR A 23 -11.72 0.88 -1.66
CA THR A 23 -11.93 2.33 -1.67
C THR A 23 -10.61 3.07 -1.88
N LEU A 24 -9.58 2.70 -1.13
CA LEU A 24 -8.23 3.24 -1.27
C LEU A 24 -7.69 2.96 -2.69
N GLY A 25 -7.79 1.74 -3.20
CA GLY A 25 -7.38 1.40 -4.56
C GLY A 25 -8.07 2.26 -5.63
N TYR A 26 -9.38 2.49 -5.49
CA TYR A 26 -10.12 3.40 -6.35
C TYR A 26 -9.59 4.84 -6.27
N PHE A 27 -9.34 5.35 -5.06
CA PHE A 27 -8.77 6.68 -4.86
C PHE A 27 -7.37 6.80 -5.46
N ALA A 28 -6.48 5.81 -5.28
CA ALA A 28 -5.17 5.80 -5.93
C ALA A 28 -5.31 5.97 -7.45
N ASN A 29 -6.16 5.16 -8.07
CA ASN A 29 -6.37 5.20 -9.51
C ASN A 29 -6.90 6.57 -9.98
N LYS A 30 -7.85 7.16 -9.24
CA LYS A 30 -8.39 8.49 -9.56
C LYS A 30 -7.36 9.61 -9.37
N LEU A 31 -6.58 9.57 -8.28
CA LEU A 31 -5.57 10.58 -7.96
C LEU A 31 -4.40 10.54 -8.94
N THR A 32 -3.92 9.35 -9.29
CA THR A 32 -2.75 9.20 -10.16
C THR A 32 -3.10 9.02 -11.63
N ARG A 33 -4.40 8.94 -11.97
CA ARG A 33 -4.90 8.62 -13.31
C ARG A 33 -4.31 7.32 -13.86
N GLY A 34 -4.16 6.31 -13.00
CA GLY A 34 -3.58 5.01 -13.33
C GLY A 34 -2.04 4.96 -13.34
N ASN A 35 -1.34 6.09 -13.14
CA ASN A 35 0.12 6.12 -13.20
C ASN A 35 0.82 5.32 -12.09
N THR A 36 0.14 4.93 -11.00
CA THR A 36 0.78 4.21 -9.88
C THR A 36 1.43 2.89 -10.28
N ILE A 37 0.85 2.17 -11.25
CA ILE A 37 1.38 0.86 -11.68
C ILE A 37 1.86 0.87 -13.14
N ASP A 38 1.75 2.00 -13.83
CA ASP A 38 1.98 2.10 -15.28
C ASP A 38 3.41 1.70 -15.71
N TYR A 39 4.40 1.82 -14.83
CA TYR A 39 5.77 1.34 -15.10
C TYR A 39 5.83 -0.15 -15.50
N ILE A 40 4.88 -0.99 -15.09
CA ILE A 40 4.86 -2.41 -15.47
C ILE A 40 4.59 -2.61 -16.97
N ASN A 41 3.95 -1.64 -17.61
CA ASN A 41 3.59 -1.63 -19.03
C ASN A 41 4.75 -1.22 -19.94
N TYR A 42 5.94 -0.98 -19.39
CA TYR A 42 7.12 -0.66 -20.20
C TYR A 42 7.97 -1.91 -20.48
N GLU A 43 8.59 -1.92 -21.66
CA GLU A 43 9.58 -2.90 -22.08
C GLU A 43 10.86 -2.74 -21.25
N MET A 44 11.11 -3.70 -20.36
CA MET A 44 12.31 -3.71 -19.53
C MET A 44 12.69 -5.15 -19.18
N GLY A 45 13.96 -5.36 -18.83
CA GLY A 45 14.45 -6.67 -18.41
C GLY A 45 13.66 -7.22 -17.21
N SER A 46 13.37 -8.52 -17.23
CA SER A 46 12.57 -9.21 -16.20
C SER A 46 13.09 -9.01 -14.78
N LYS A 47 14.42 -8.99 -14.61
CA LYS A 47 15.07 -8.70 -13.32
C LYS A 47 14.68 -7.32 -12.79
N LEU A 48 14.85 -6.27 -13.60
CA LEU A 48 14.51 -4.90 -13.21
C LEU A 48 13.01 -4.77 -12.89
N LYS A 49 12.14 -5.34 -13.74
CA LYS A 49 10.69 -5.32 -13.53
C LYS A 49 10.31 -5.94 -12.18
N ASN A 50 10.83 -7.12 -11.89
CA ASN A 50 10.57 -7.82 -10.63
C ASN A 50 11.13 -7.05 -9.43
N THR A 51 12.31 -6.46 -9.54
CA THR A 51 12.87 -5.60 -8.49
C THR A 51 11.96 -4.40 -8.20
N LEU A 52 11.47 -3.69 -9.23
CA LEU A 52 10.56 -2.57 -9.06
C LEU A 52 9.24 -3.00 -8.42
N ILE A 53 8.65 -4.11 -8.86
CA ILE A 53 7.42 -4.67 -8.26
C ILE A 53 7.65 -5.01 -6.78
N ASN A 54 8.77 -5.67 -6.46
CA ASN A 54 9.09 -6.04 -5.08
C ASN A 54 9.32 -4.82 -4.19
N ILE A 55 10.07 -3.82 -4.66
CA ILE A 55 10.28 -2.58 -3.89
C ILE A 55 8.97 -1.82 -3.74
N HIS A 56 8.16 -1.74 -4.78
CA HIS A 56 6.87 -1.07 -4.73
C HIS A 56 5.92 -1.75 -3.73
N GLY A 57 5.80 -3.08 -3.75
CA GLY A 57 4.95 -3.81 -2.81
C GLY A 57 5.56 -3.94 -1.41
N LEU A 58 6.64 -4.69 -1.30
CA LEU A 58 7.26 -5.04 -0.01
C LEU A 58 7.94 -3.84 0.64
N GLY A 59 8.58 -2.96 -0.14
CA GLY A 59 9.19 -1.75 0.40
C GLY A 59 8.14 -0.81 1.02
N SER A 60 7.01 -0.61 0.34
CA SER A 60 5.89 0.17 0.91
C SER A 60 5.34 -0.46 2.19
N LEU A 61 5.20 -1.79 2.22
CA LEU A 61 4.75 -2.51 3.41
C LEU A 61 5.71 -2.35 4.58
N ILE A 62 7.00 -2.58 4.36
CA ILE A 62 8.02 -2.45 5.41
C ILE A 62 8.00 -1.04 5.98
N ILE A 63 7.99 0.00 5.15
CA ILE A 63 7.96 1.39 5.60
C ILE A 63 6.67 1.70 6.38
N ALA A 64 5.52 1.24 5.88
CA ALA A 64 4.23 1.46 6.52
C ALA A 64 4.08 0.75 7.88
N LEU A 65 4.80 -0.36 8.09
CA LEU A 65 4.87 -1.06 9.37
C LEU A 65 5.90 -0.45 10.32
N ILE A 66 7.06 -0.02 9.81
CA ILE A 66 8.14 0.52 10.64
C ILE A 66 7.78 1.90 11.21
N LEU A 67 7.21 2.79 10.39
CA LEU A 67 6.95 4.17 10.80
C LEU A 67 6.06 4.26 12.05
N PRO A 68 4.90 3.59 12.11
CA PRO A 68 4.05 3.61 13.29
C PRO A 68 4.75 3.00 14.50
N ASN A 69 5.35 1.82 14.33
CA ASN A 69 5.89 1.04 15.43
C ASN A 69 7.15 1.64 16.06
N ASN A 70 7.95 2.41 15.31
CA ASN A 70 9.25 2.90 15.77
C ASN A 70 9.38 4.43 15.84
N PHE A 71 8.50 5.21 15.20
CA PHE A 71 8.64 6.66 15.16
C PHE A 71 7.36 7.39 15.58
N VAL A 72 6.20 7.01 15.05
CA VAL A 72 4.94 7.69 15.38
C VAL A 72 4.53 7.41 16.84
N ASN A 73 4.79 6.20 17.34
CA ASN A 73 4.54 5.85 18.75
C ASN A 73 5.46 6.56 19.75
N GLU A 74 6.53 7.22 19.30
CA GLU A 74 7.39 8.03 20.17
C GLU A 74 6.84 9.44 20.40
N ILE A 75 5.80 9.85 19.65
CA ILE A 75 5.13 11.14 19.81
C ILE A 75 3.97 10.99 20.79
N ASP A 76 4.00 11.71 21.91
CA ASP A 76 3.04 11.57 23.02
C ASP A 76 1.57 11.60 22.61
N PHE A 77 1.20 12.48 21.67
CA PHE A 77 -0.15 12.57 21.12
C PHE A 77 -0.61 11.24 20.49
N PHE A 78 0.24 10.64 19.65
CA PHE A 78 -0.10 9.40 18.97
C PHE A 78 -0.04 8.21 19.93
N LYS A 79 0.91 8.21 20.86
CA LYS A 79 1.03 7.19 21.90
C LYS A 79 -0.26 7.06 22.72
N GLN A 80 -0.81 8.16 23.23
CA GLN A 80 -2.11 8.14 23.92
C GLN A 80 -3.25 7.63 23.03
N LEU A 81 -3.29 8.07 21.77
CA LEU A 81 -4.31 7.66 20.81
C LEU A 81 -4.26 6.15 20.51
N TYR A 82 -3.07 5.56 20.53
CA TYR A 82 -2.84 4.14 20.29
C TYR A 82 -3.07 3.28 21.53
N ASP A 83 -2.65 3.75 22.72
CA ASP A 83 -2.88 3.06 23.99
C ASP A 83 -4.39 2.97 24.31
N GLU A 84 -5.18 3.95 23.89
CA GLU A 84 -6.64 3.98 24.11
C GLU A 84 -7.44 3.22 23.04
N ASN A 85 -6.88 3.00 21.84
CA ASN A 85 -7.60 2.38 20.72
C ASN A 85 -6.67 1.68 19.70
N GLU A 86 -6.43 0.39 19.91
CA GLU A 86 -5.60 -0.47 19.04
C GLU A 86 -6.01 -0.45 17.55
N LEU A 87 -7.29 -0.19 17.25
CA LEU A 87 -7.80 -0.09 15.87
C LEU A 87 -7.16 1.06 15.07
N TRP A 88 -6.73 2.14 15.71
CA TRP A 88 -6.06 3.24 15.01
C TRP A 88 -4.67 2.87 14.52
N ILE A 89 -3.97 1.95 15.20
CA ILE A 89 -2.66 1.47 14.73
C ILE A 89 -2.83 0.81 13.35
N ALA A 90 -3.79 -0.12 13.24
CA ALA A 90 -4.08 -0.80 11.98
C ALA A 90 -4.55 0.18 10.89
N GLY A 91 -5.40 1.15 11.24
CA GLY A 91 -5.86 2.19 10.33
C GLY A 91 -4.72 3.08 9.82
N THR A 92 -3.82 3.51 10.70
CA THR A 92 -2.65 4.31 10.33
C THR A 92 -1.69 3.52 9.45
N MET A 93 -1.41 2.25 9.78
CA MET A 93 -0.59 1.37 8.94
C MET A 93 -1.17 1.20 7.54
N LEU A 94 -2.48 0.96 7.43
CA LEU A 94 -3.17 0.85 6.14
C LEU A 94 -3.11 2.16 5.34
N THR A 95 -3.29 3.29 6.00
CA THR A 95 -3.25 4.61 5.37
C THR A 95 -1.84 4.94 4.89
N LEU A 96 -0.81 4.67 5.70
CA LEU A 96 0.59 4.84 5.31
C LEU A 96 0.98 3.91 4.17
N LEU A 97 0.54 2.65 4.21
CA LEU A 97 0.76 1.69 3.12
C LEU A 97 0.19 2.23 1.81
N PHE A 98 -1.04 2.74 1.85
CA PHE A 98 -1.67 3.36 0.70
C PHE A 98 -0.85 4.54 0.15
N ILE A 99 -0.44 5.48 1.02
CA ILE A 99 0.36 6.64 0.62
C ILE A 99 1.69 6.20 0.00
N MET A 100 2.38 5.23 0.61
CA MET A 100 3.67 4.74 0.12
C MET A 100 3.56 4.03 -1.23
N LEU A 101 2.54 3.18 -1.41
CA LEU A 101 2.24 2.55 -2.71
C LEU A 101 2.03 3.63 -3.78
N VAL A 102 1.18 4.62 -3.51
CA VAL A 102 0.92 5.71 -4.46
C VAL A 102 2.20 6.46 -4.80
N MET A 103 2.98 6.87 -3.81
CA MET A 103 4.20 7.65 -4.02
C MET A 103 5.27 6.87 -4.77
N ILE A 104 5.60 5.65 -4.31
CA ILE A 104 6.67 4.83 -4.89
C ILE A 104 6.29 4.40 -6.31
N GLY A 105 5.07 3.90 -6.51
CA GLY A 105 4.60 3.49 -7.82
C GLY A 105 4.60 4.62 -8.85
N THR A 106 4.08 5.79 -8.46
CA THR A 106 4.08 6.98 -9.33
C THR A 106 5.50 7.45 -9.64
N THR A 107 6.40 7.38 -8.66
CA THR A 107 7.82 7.73 -8.82
C THR A 107 8.50 6.79 -9.82
N PHE A 108 8.29 5.47 -9.71
CA PHE A 108 8.82 4.49 -10.67
C PHE A 108 8.28 4.74 -12.08
N THR A 109 6.98 4.95 -12.24
CA THR A 109 6.39 5.32 -13.53
C THR A 109 7.03 6.56 -14.13
N PHE A 110 7.23 7.60 -13.32
CA PHE A 110 7.87 8.83 -13.77
C PHE A 110 9.30 8.56 -14.30
N PHE A 111 10.12 7.81 -13.56
CA PHE A 111 11.50 7.52 -13.95
C PHE A 111 11.57 6.60 -15.17
N VAL A 112 10.75 5.54 -15.22
CA VAL A 112 10.68 4.61 -16.35
C VAL A 112 10.21 5.32 -17.63
N ARG A 113 9.23 6.22 -17.52
CA ARG A 113 8.79 7.05 -18.64
C ARG A 113 9.91 7.98 -19.13
N ARG A 114 10.68 8.56 -18.21
CA ARG A 114 11.82 9.44 -18.52
C ARG A 114 13.02 8.68 -19.12
N SER A 115 13.16 7.38 -18.89
CA SER A 115 14.28 6.61 -19.42
C SER A 115 14.15 6.24 -20.90
N GLY A 116 13.04 6.60 -21.55
CA GLY A 116 12.84 6.37 -23.00
C GLY A 116 12.53 4.91 -23.35
N LEU A 117 12.13 4.09 -22.37
CA LEU A 117 11.67 2.73 -22.62
C LEU A 117 10.36 2.75 -23.42
N LYS A 118 10.18 1.80 -24.31
CA LYS A 118 8.95 1.66 -25.10
C LYS A 118 7.83 1.13 -24.20
N ARG A 119 6.62 1.66 -24.38
CA ARG A 119 5.41 1.10 -23.75
C ARG A 119 4.93 -0.10 -24.57
N LEU A 120 4.41 -1.13 -23.90
CA LEU A 120 4.00 -2.40 -24.50
C LEU A 120 2.72 -2.29 -25.36
N ASP A 121 1.92 -1.25 -25.12
CA ASP A 121 0.67 -0.93 -25.80
C ASP A 121 0.81 0.19 -26.86
N ASP A 122 2.04 0.67 -27.11
CA ASP A 122 2.40 1.60 -28.20
C ASP A 122 2.90 0.84 -29.45
#